data_AF-X8BG99-F1
#
_entry.id   AF-X8BG99-F1
#
_cell.length_a   1.000
_cell.length_b   1.000
_cell.length_c   1.000
_cell.angle_alpha   90.00
_cell.angle_beta   90.00
_cell.angle_gamma   90.00
#
_symmetry.space_group_name_H-M   'P 1'
#
loop_
_entity.id
_entity.type
_entity.pdbx_description
1 polymer ?
#
loop_
_entity_poly.entity_id
_entity_poly.type
_entity_poly.pdbx_seq_one_letter_code
_entity_poly.pdbx_strand_id
1 'polypeptide(L)'
;MLMHADDIRLRRMAVFDVLVNNADRKGGHILRGLDGQVYGVDHGVCLHVENKLRTVLWGWAGKPVDDETLDAVAGLAEALRGPLAETLTGHITAREVAALRRRARALLDNPVMPTPDRHRPIPWPAF
;
A
#
# COMPACT_ATOMS: atom_id res chain seq x y z
N MET A 1 14.30 -16.64 -0.26
CA MET A 1 13.41 -17.09 0.83
C MET A 1 12.19 -16.19 0.79
N LEU A 2 11.07 -16.70 0.28
CA LEU A 2 9.81 -15.95 0.18
C LEU A 2 9.29 -15.74 1.62
N MET A 3 9.54 -14.58 2.23
CA MET A 3 9.15 -14.26 3.61
C MET A 3 7.62 -14.04 3.70
N HIS A 4 6.84 -15.09 3.47
CA HIS A 4 5.37 -15.06 3.47
C HIS A 4 4.73 -15.82 4.64
N ALA A 5 5.49 -16.21 5.67
CA ALA A 5 4.89 -16.81 6.85
C ALA A 5 4.24 -15.72 7.71
N ASP A 6 2.95 -15.47 7.49
CA ASP A 6 1.95 -14.95 8.44
C ASP A 6 2.34 -13.76 9.34
N ASP A 7 3.20 -12.86 8.86
CA ASP A 7 3.54 -11.66 9.59
C ASP A 7 2.52 -10.55 9.31
N ILE A 8 1.70 -10.24 10.32
CA ILE A 8 0.68 -9.18 10.24
C ILE A 8 1.28 -7.82 9.84
N ARG A 9 2.54 -7.54 10.19
CA ARG A 9 3.22 -6.28 9.82
C ARG A 9 3.48 -6.22 8.32
N LEU A 10 3.86 -7.35 7.71
CA LEU A 10 4.04 -7.45 6.26
C LEU A 10 2.70 -7.37 5.52
N ARG A 11 1.62 -7.92 6.09
CA ARG A 11 0.27 -7.75 5.55
C ARG A 11 -0.16 -6.28 5.55
N ARG A 12 0.04 -5.57 6.67
CA ARG A 12 -0.24 -4.13 6.77
C ARG A 12 0.57 -3.32 5.76
N MET A 13 1.83 -3.68 5.54
CA MET A 13 2.66 -3.06 4.50
C MET A 13 2.14 -3.34 3.08
N ALA A 14 1.65 -4.55 2.82
CA ALA A 14 1.05 -4.90 1.53
C ALA A 14 -0.21 -4.06 1.27
N VAL A 15 -1.07 -3.89 2.28
CA VAL A 15 -2.24 -3.00 2.20
C VAL A 15 -1.81 -1.55 1.97
N PHE A 16 -0.79 -1.08 2.68
CA PHE A 16 -0.24 0.25 2.47
C PHE A 16 0.25 0.46 1.03
N ASP A 17 1.00 -0.49 0.47
CA ASP A 17 1.47 -0.44 -0.92
C ASP A 17 0.30 -0.33 -1.92
N VAL A 18 -0.85 -0.98 -1.66
CA VAL A 18 -2.07 -0.84 -2.46
C VAL A 18 -2.61 0.60 -2.39
N LEU A 19 -2.75 1.15 -1.19
CA LEU A 19 -3.28 2.50 -0.97
C LEU A 19 -2.41 3.56 -1.63
N VAL A 20 -1.10 3.50 -1.37
CA VAL A 20 -0.14 4.45 -1.95
C VAL A 20 0.27 4.09 -3.36
N ASN A 21 -0.21 2.99 -3.93
CA ASN A 21 0.12 2.57 -5.29
C ASN A 21 1.63 2.49 -5.53
N ASN A 22 2.33 1.78 -4.64
CA ASN A 22 3.78 1.69 -4.69
C ASN A 22 4.25 0.94 -5.93
N ALA A 23 5.04 1.60 -6.79
CA ALA A 23 5.52 1.04 -8.05
C ALA A 23 6.85 0.27 -7.96
N ASP A 24 7.42 0.13 -6.76
CA ASP A 24 8.77 -0.41 -6.60
C ASP A 24 9.08 -1.03 -5.21
N ARG A 25 8.12 -1.70 -4.58
CA ARG A 25 8.41 -2.42 -3.31
C ARG A 25 9.27 -3.67 -3.56
N LYS A 26 10.57 -3.56 -3.27
CA LYS A 26 11.54 -4.66 -3.27
C LYS A 26 11.73 -5.23 -1.87
N GLY A 27 12.34 -6.41 -1.73
CA GLY A 27 12.62 -7.00 -0.42
C GLY A 27 13.61 -6.16 0.39
N GLY A 28 14.61 -5.55 -0.26
CA GLY A 28 15.56 -4.63 0.34
C GLY A 28 14.96 -3.31 0.80
N HIS A 29 13.70 -3.03 0.45
CA HIS A 29 12.95 -1.87 0.98
C HIS A 29 12.16 -2.22 2.25
N ILE A 30 12.29 -3.44 2.77
CA ILE A 30 11.62 -3.95 3.97
C ILE A 30 12.70 -4.21 5.03
N LEU A 31 12.75 -3.34 6.03
CA LEU A 31 13.78 -3.38 7.07
C LEU A 31 13.18 -3.94 8.36
N ARG A 32 13.87 -4.91 8.98
CA ARG A 32 13.54 -5.38 10.33
C ARG A 32 14.27 -4.50 11.33
N GLY A 33 13.51 -3.80 12.16
CA GLY A 33 14.06 -2.98 13.24
C GLY A 33 14.52 -3.82 14.43
N LEU A 34 15.40 -3.24 15.26
CA LEU A 34 15.86 -3.84 16.52
C LEU A 34 14.77 -3.87 17.60
N ASP A 35 13.74 -3.05 17.42
CA ASP A 35 12.50 -2.98 18.21
C ASP A 35 11.48 -4.07 17.84
N GLY A 36 11.85 -4.94 16.89
CA GLY A 36 10.94 -5.96 16.37
C GLY A 36 9.86 -5.38 15.44
N GLN A 37 9.97 -4.14 14.96
CA GLN A 37 9.05 -3.62 13.94
C GLN A 37 9.55 -3.89 12.52
N VAL A 38 8.66 -3.68 11.55
CA VAL A 38 9.00 -3.77 10.12
C VAL A 38 8.76 -2.39 9.49
N TYR A 39 9.79 -1.89 8.81
CA TYR A 39 9.81 -0.57 8.21
C TYR A 39 9.86 -0.66 6.69
N GLY A 40 8.97 0.06 6.02
CA GLY A 40 9.00 0.24 4.58
C GLY A 40 9.74 1.54 4.26
N VAL A 41 10.73 1.47 3.37
CA VAL A 41 11.47 2.66 2.90
C VAL A 41 11.25 2.89 1.41
N ASP A 42 11.79 4.00 0.91
CA ASP A 42 11.79 4.38 -0.52
C ASP A 42 10.38 4.47 -1.15
N HIS A 43 9.65 5.51 -0.77
CA HIS A 43 8.30 5.81 -1.29
C HIS A 43 8.31 6.86 -2.40
N GLY A 44 9.47 7.17 -3.00
CA GLY A 44 9.60 8.25 -4.00
C GLY A 44 8.79 8.02 -5.29
N VAL A 45 8.40 6.77 -5.56
CA VAL A 45 7.63 6.35 -6.75
C VAL A 45 6.22 5.86 -6.40
N CYS A 46 5.63 6.45 -5.36
CA CYS A 46 4.25 6.19 -4.93
C CYS A 46 3.27 7.26 -5.46
N LEU A 47 2.00 7.08 -5.10
CA LEU A 47 0.86 8.00 -5.21
C LEU A 47 0.40 8.36 -6.62
N HIS A 48 1.06 7.83 -7.65
CA HIS A 48 0.67 8.03 -9.04
C HIS A 48 -0.83 7.76 -9.28
N VAL A 49 -1.43 8.56 -10.16
CA VAL A 49 -2.88 8.53 -10.46
C VAL A 49 -3.33 7.25 -11.16
N GLU A 50 -2.53 6.76 -12.10
CA GLU A 50 -2.70 5.45 -12.73
C GLU A 50 -2.20 4.35 -11.81
N ASN A 51 -2.87 3.20 -11.83
CA ASN A 51 -2.36 2.00 -11.15
C ASN A 51 -0.94 1.71 -11.66
N LYS A 52 0.02 1.57 -10.76
CA LYS A 52 1.42 1.24 -11.03
C LYS A 52 1.96 0.25 -10.01
N LEU A 53 1.08 -0.35 -9.18
CA LEU A 53 1.46 -1.23 -8.08
C LEU A 53 2.39 -2.35 -8.56
N ARG A 54 3.59 -2.37 -7.98
CA ARG A 54 4.57 -3.44 -8.13
C ARG A 54 5.23 -3.69 -6.77
N THR A 55 5.06 -4.90 -6.26
CA THR A 55 5.51 -5.26 -4.92
C THR A 55 6.00 -6.71 -4.85
N VAL A 56 6.94 -7.01 -3.96
CA VAL A 56 7.29 -8.40 -3.61
C VAL A 56 6.26 -9.03 -2.66
N LEU A 57 5.30 -8.25 -2.14
CA LEU A 57 4.30 -8.69 -1.17
C LEU A 57 3.04 -9.34 -1.79
N TRP A 58 3.13 -9.82 -3.04
CA TRP A 58 2.00 -10.47 -3.73
C TRP A 58 1.55 -11.80 -3.10
N GLY A 59 2.26 -12.35 -2.11
CA GLY A 59 1.77 -13.49 -1.31
C GLY A 59 0.47 -13.23 -0.55
N TRP A 60 0.00 -11.98 -0.50
CA TRP A 60 -1.31 -11.60 0.03
C TRP A 60 -2.39 -11.41 -1.03
N ALA A 61 -2.08 -11.54 -2.33
CA ALA A 61 -3.05 -11.37 -3.41
C ALA A 61 -4.29 -12.27 -3.22
N GLY A 62 -5.48 -11.70 -3.43
CA GLY A 62 -6.76 -12.43 -3.31
C GLY A 62 -7.15 -12.82 -1.88
N LYS A 63 -6.32 -12.54 -0.87
CA LYS A 63 -6.67 -12.77 0.54
C LYS A 63 -7.52 -11.60 1.07
N PRO A 64 -8.43 -11.85 2.02
CA PRO A 64 -9.17 -10.78 2.68
C PRO A 64 -8.20 -9.83 3.40
N VAL A 65 -8.64 -8.60 3.71
CA VAL A 65 -7.98 -7.70 4.66
C VAL A 65 -8.64 -7.86 6.03
N ASP A 66 -7.88 -7.79 7.12
CA ASP A 66 -8.45 -7.89 8.49
C ASP A 66 -9.16 -6.61 8.90
N ASP A 67 -10.12 -6.76 9.82
CA ASP A 67 -10.97 -5.68 10.32
C ASP A 67 -10.15 -4.55 10.95
N GLU A 68 -9.11 -4.86 11.74
CA GLU A 68 -8.24 -3.84 12.35
C GLU A 68 -7.57 -2.96 11.28
N THR A 69 -7.09 -3.57 10.20
CA THR A 69 -6.51 -2.83 9.08
C THR A 69 -7.57 -2.07 8.29
N LEU A 70 -8.77 -2.63 8.10
CA LEU A 70 -9.89 -1.94 7.43
C LEU A 70 -10.37 -0.72 8.23
N ASP A 71 -10.40 -0.78 9.56
CA ASP A 71 -10.72 0.36 10.42
C ASP A 71 -9.72 1.51 10.22
N ALA A 72 -8.43 1.19 10.12
CA ALA A 72 -7.40 2.19 9.80
C ALA A 72 -7.59 2.78 8.39
N VAL A 73 -7.99 1.96 7.41
CA VAL A 73 -8.31 2.44 6.05
C VAL A 73 -9.55 3.33 6.04
N ALA A 74 -10.57 3.01 6.83
CA ALA A 74 -11.76 3.84 7.00
C ALA A 74 -11.40 5.19 7.62
N GLY A 75 -10.56 5.20 8.66
CA GLY A 75 -10.03 6.42 9.25
C GLY A 75 -9.27 7.28 8.25
N LEU A 76 -8.42 6.68 7.40
CA LEU A 76 -7.75 7.38 6.31
C LEU A 76 -8.75 7.96 5.30
N ALA A 77 -9.75 7.18 4.88
CA ALA A 77 -10.74 7.61 3.90
C ALA A 77 -11.55 8.82 4.38
N GLU A 78 -11.86 8.89 5.67
CA GLU A 78 -12.51 10.05 6.29
C GLU A 78 -11.56 11.24 6.49
N ALA A 79 -10.31 11.00 6.92
CA ALA A 79 -9.31 12.07 7.03
C ALA A 79 -9.04 12.77 5.68
N LEU A 80 -9.07 12.01 4.58
CA LEU A 80 -8.94 12.52 3.20
C LEU A 80 -10.16 13.33 2.71
N ARG A 81 -11.20 13.52 3.54
CA ARG A 81 -12.28 14.48 3.27
C ARG A 81 -12.06 15.84 3.94
N GLY A 82 -11.05 15.94 4.81
CA GLY A 82 -10.80 17.12 5.63
C GLY A 82 -9.32 17.54 5.64
N PRO A 83 -8.77 17.94 6.80
CA PRO A 83 -7.45 18.61 6.89
C PRO A 83 -6.26 17.83 6.31
N LEU A 84 -6.33 16.49 6.28
CA LEU A 84 -5.26 15.69 5.68
C LEU A 84 -5.18 15.91 4.17
N ALA A 85 -6.32 16.02 3.48
CA ALA A 85 -6.32 16.29 2.04
C ALA A 85 -5.74 17.68 1.71
N GLU A 86 -6.05 18.68 2.53
CA GLU A 86 -5.49 20.03 2.42
C GLU A 86 -3.98 20.02 2.59
N THR A 87 -3.50 19.34 3.65
CA THR A 87 -2.06 19.16 3.90
C THR A 87 -1.36 18.47 2.73
N LEU A 88 -1.92 17.36 2.24
CA LEU A 88 -1.36 16.62 1.11
C LEU A 88 -1.34 17.44 -0.18
N THR A 89 -2.31 18.33 -0.40
CA THR A 89 -2.35 19.18 -1.61
C THR A 89 -1.17 20.16 -1.68
N GLY A 90 -0.49 20.44 -0.56
CA GLY A 90 0.77 21.18 -0.52
C GLY A 90 2.00 20.37 -0.97
N HIS A 91 1.88 19.05 -1.10
CA HIS A 91 2.99 18.13 -1.39
C HIS A 91 2.78 17.28 -2.65
N ILE A 92 1.53 16.96 -2.97
CA ILE A 92 1.13 16.16 -4.13
C ILE A 92 -0.06 16.83 -4.82
N THR A 93 -0.35 16.42 -6.05
CA THR A 93 -1.44 17.01 -6.82
C THR A 93 -2.82 16.62 -6.27
N ALA A 94 -3.82 17.47 -6.48
CA ALA A 94 -5.21 17.15 -6.15
C ALA A 94 -5.71 15.85 -6.84
N ARG A 95 -5.18 15.53 -8.03
CA ARG A 95 -5.48 14.28 -8.74
C ARG A 95 -4.93 13.07 -8.01
N GLU A 96 -3.74 13.15 -7.42
CA GLU A 96 -3.13 12.08 -6.64
C GLU A 96 -3.86 11.88 -5.31
N VAL A 97 -4.26 12.96 -4.63
CA VAL A 97 -5.14 12.89 -3.44
C VAL A 97 -6.46 12.19 -3.78
N ALA A 98 -7.10 12.58 -4.89
CA ALA A 98 -8.34 11.96 -5.34
C ALA A 98 -8.16 10.48 -5.70
N ALA A 99 -7.01 10.10 -6.27
CA ALA A 99 -6.67 8.72 -6.59
C ALA A 99 -6.44 7.88 -5.31
N LEU A 100 -5.73 8.42 -4.31
CA LEU A 100 -5.56 7.79 -3.01
C LEU A 100 -6.92 7.54 -2.33
N ARG A 101 -7.79 8.56 -2.30
CA ARG A 101 -9.15 8.44 -1.73
C ARG A 101 -9.96 7.36 -2.45
N ARG A 102 -9.87 7.29 -3.78
CA ARG A 102 -10.53 6.26 -4.58
C ARG A 102 -10.03 4.86 -4.25
N ARG A 103 -8.71 4.68 -4.09
CA ARG A 103 -8.12 3.37 -3.72
C ARG A 103 -8.55 2.93 -2.32
N ALA A 104 -8.56 3.85 -1.35
CA ALA A 104 -9.05 3.56 -0.01
C ALA A 104 -10.51 3.09 -0.01
N ARG A 105 -11.40 3.82 -0.71
CA ARG A 105 -12.81 3.43 -0.86
C ARG A 105 -12.99 2.10 -1.57
N ALA A 106 -12.28 1.87 -2.68
CA ALA A 106 -12.36 0.62 -3.41
C ALA A 106 -11.95 -0.59 -2.55
N LEU A 107 -10.97 -0.42 -1.66
CA LEU A 107 -10.57 -1.48 -0.73
C LEU A 107 -11.60 -1.70 0.39
N LEU A 108 -12.31 -0.66 0.83
CA LEU A 108 -13.42 -0.82 1.78
C LEU A 108 -14.64 -1.49 1.14
N ASP A 109 -14.97 -1.12 -0.10
CA ASP A 109 -16.10 -1.66 -0.85
C ASP A 109 -15.88 -3.14 -1.23
N ASN A 110 -14.62 -3.53 -1.45
CA ASN A 110 -14.21 -4.90 -1.71
C ASN A 110 -12.96 -5.24 -0.86
N PRO A 111 -13.13 -5.75 0.38
CA PRO A 111 -12.06 -5.95 1.37
C PRO A 111 -11.17 -7.15 1.08
N VAL A 112 -10.68 -7.23 -0.16
CA VAL A 112 -9.81 -8.29 -0.67
C VAL A 112 -8.62 -7.66 -1.36
N MET A 113 -7.43 -8.16 -1.05
CA MET A 113 -6.19 -7.72 -1.67
C MET A 113 -6.24 -7.93 -3.19
N PRO A 114 -5.82 -6.93 -3.99
CA PRO A 114 -5.88 -7.05 -5.44
C PRO A 114 -4.97 -8.18 -5.95
N THR A 115 -5.31 -8.73 -7.09
CA THR A 115 -4.44 -9.63 -7.86
C THR A 115 -3.61 -8.82 -8.86
N PRO A 116 -2.38 -9.25 -9.19
CA PRO A 116 -1.57 -8.56 -10.19
C PRO A 116 -2.24 -8.62 -11.56
N ASP A 117 -2.52 -7.45 -12.16
CA ASP A 117 -3.12 -7.31 -13.50
C ASP A 117 -2.08 -6.98 -14.60
N ARG A 118 -0.80 -6.89 -14.24
CA ARG A 118 0.29 -6.42 -15.11
C ARG A 118 1.23 -7.52 -15.55
N HIS A 119 1.88 -7.28 -16.70
CA HIS A 119 2.94 -8.14 -17.23
C HIS A 119 4.19 -8.24 -16.32
N ARG A 120 4.47 -7.23 -15.48
CA ARG A 120 5.64 -7.19 -14.57
C ARG A 120 5.27 -6.70 -13.16
N PRO A 121 4.59 -7.53 -12.37
CA PRO A 121 4.04 -7.13 -11.06
C PRO A 121 5.11 -7.10 -9.96
N ILE A 122 6.25 -7.76 -10.14
CA ILE A 122 7.37 -7.76 -9.19
C ILE A 122 8.42 -6.73 -9.65
N PRO A 123 8.90 -5.83 -8.77
CA PRO A 123 9.98 -4.91 -9.10
C PRO A 123 11.33 -5.62 -9.18
N TRP A 124 12.27 -5.02 -9.93
CA TRP A 124 13.62 -5.54 -10.09
C TRP A 124 14.63 -4.58 -9.47
N PRO A 125 15.60 -5.07 -8.68
CA PRO A 125 15.74 -6.45 -8.25
C PRO A 125 14.69 -6.86 -7.21
N ALA A 126 14.38 -8.15 -7.11
CA ALA A 126 13.33 -8.66 -6.22
C ALA A 126 13.80 -8.94 -4.78
N PHE A 127 15.11 -8.83 -4.51
CA PHE A 127 15.68 -9.08 -3.19
C PHE A 127 15.38 -7.95 -2.21
#